data_AF-A0A858RQC5-F1
#
_entry.id   AF-A0A858RQC5-F1
#
_cell.length_a   1.000
_cell.length_b   1.000
_cell.length_c   1.000
_cell.angle_alpha   90.00
_cell.angle_beta   90.00
_cell.angle_gamma   90.00
#
_symmetry.space_group_name_H-M   'P 1'
#
loop_
_entity.id
_entity.type
_entity.pdbx_description
1 polymer ?
#
loop_
_entity_poly.entity_id
_entity_poly.type
_entity_poly.pdbx_seq_one_letter_code
_entity_poly.pdbx_strand_id
1 'polypeptide(L)'
;MSADTYLCPGCDKEVLVGSRGCPHCNPPSKRRKRRRAAASSGKPGWKSGSVHDGIDLPDEDFDYDAYVAREFGIKPHKRIGIAWYWWVTAIALVGLMVWGVLR
;
A
#
# COMPACT_ATOMS: atom_id res chain seq x y z
N MET A 1 -3.20 -11.99 28.75
CA MET A 1 -3.17 -11.60 27.32
C MET A 1 -4.57 -11.13 26.98
N SER A 2 -4.74 -9.83 26.79
CA SER A 2 -6.04 -9.24 26.42
C SER A 2 -6.39 -9.67 24.99
N ALA A 3 -7.67 -9.87 24.68
CA ALA A 3 -8.08 -10.22 23.33
C ALA A 3 -7.98 -8.99 22.41
N ASP A 4 -7.40 -9.16 21.23
CA ASP A 4 -7.32 -8.11 20.22
C ASP A 4 -8.69 -7.93 19.53
N THR A 5 -9.09 -6.67 19.32
CA THR A 5 -10.41 -6.29 18.80
C THR A 5 -10.25 -5.28 17.66
N TYR A 6 -11.16 -5.28 16.67
CA TYR A 6 -11.17 -4.36 15.54
C TYR A 6 -12.58 -3.77 15.29
N LEU A 7 -12.66 -2.61 14.65
CA LEU A 7 -13.94 -1.99 14.23
C LEU A 7 -14.42 -2.61 12.92
N CYS A 8 -15.67 -3.09 12.89
CA CYS A 8 -16.25 -3.67 11.68
C CYS A 8 -16.61 -2.58 10.64
N PRO A 9 -16.11 -2.63 9.39
CA PRO A 9 -16.37 -1.59 8.39
C PRO A 9 -17.84 -1.48 7.93
N GLY A 10 -18.69 -2.47 8.27
CA GLY A 10 -20.11 -2.46 7.91
C GLY A 10 -21.03 -1.85 8.98
N CYS A 11 -20.69 -1.97 10.26
CA CYS A 11 -21.56 -1.50 11.35
C CYS A 11 -20.84 -0.79 12.50
N ASP A 12 -19.53 -0.60 12.37
CA ASP A 12 -18.66 0.14 13.29
C ASP A 12 -18.67 -0.34 14.75
N LYS A 13 -19.01 -1.62 14.95
CA LYS A 13 -18.97 -2.26 16.27
C LYS A 13 -17.65 -2.98 16.47
N GLU A 14 -17.23 -3.07 17.72
CA GLU A 14 -16.06 -3.84 18.14
C GLU A 14 -16.29 -5.34 17.93
N VAL A 15 -15.35 -5.97 17.22
CA VAL A 15 -15.37 -7.40 16.89
C VAL A 15 -14.02 -8.01 17.23
N LEU A 16 -14.05 -9.20 17.83
CA LEU A 16 -12.84 -9.92 18.21
C LEU A 16 -12.07 -10.42 16.98
N VAL A 17 -10.75 -10.20 16.98
CA VAL A 17 -9.84 -10.74 15.98
C VAL A 17 -9.86 -12.27 16.03
N GLY A 18 -10.03 -12.91 14.87
CA GLY A 18 -10.17 -14.37 14.75
C GLY A 18 -11.62 -14.90 14.83
N SER A 19 -12.61 -14.03 15.06
CA SER A 19 -14.02 -14.41 14.86
C SER A 19 -14.32 -14.64 13.37
N ARG A 20 -15.34 -15.46 13.06
CA ARG A 20 -15.73 -15.75 11.65
C ARG A 20 -16.24 -14.53 10.88
N GLY A 21 -16.52 -13.43 11.56
CA GLY A 21 -17.11 -12.22 11.01
C GLY A 21 -17.89 -11.46 12.08
N CYS A 22 -18.33 -10.24 11.75
CA CYS A 22 -19.10 -9.42 12.66
C CYS A 22 -20.46 -10.11 12.98
N PRO A 23 -20.80 -10.32 14.26
CA PRO A 23 -22.05 -10.98 14.64
C PRO A 23 -23.30 -10.19 14.27
N HIS A 24 -23.15 -8.89 13.99
CA HIS A 24 -24.26 -8.02 13.57
C HIS A 24 -24.44 -8.00 12.05
N CYS A 25 -23.37 -7.85 11.28
CA CYS A 25 -23.46 -7.84 9.81
C CYS A 25 -23.63 -9.25 9.23
N ASN A 26 -23.03 -10.28 9.85
CA ASN A 26 -23.05 -11.66 9.40
C ASN A 26 -23.30 -12.61 10.59
N PRO A 27 -24.56 -12.72 11.05
CA PRO A 27 -24.89 -13.54 12.22
C PRO A 27 -24.56 -15.02 11.93
N PRO A 28 -24.00 -15.75 12.91
CA PRO A 28 -23.63 -17.15 12.72
C PRO A 28 -24.88 -17.99 12.42
N SER A 29 -24.91 -18.65 11.27
CA SER A 29 -26.03 -19.55 10.94
C SER A 29 -26.09 -20.71 11.93
N LYS A 30 -27.31 -21.10 12.34
CA LYS A 30 -27.52 -22.27 13.20
C LYS A 30 -26.92 -23.49 12.50
N ARG A 31 -25.92 -24.11 13.12
CA ARG A 31 -25.25 -25.31 12.61
C ARG A 31 -26.31 -26.37 12.24
N ARG A 32 -26.57 -26.56 10.95
CA ARG A 32 -27.18 -27.81 10.46
C ARG A 32 -26.22 -28.95 10.84
N LYS A 33 -26.74 -29.99 11.48
CA LYS A 33 -25.99 -31.18 11.91
C LYS A 33 -25.43 -31.90 10.67
N ARG A 34 -24.27 -31.45 10.16
CA ARG A 34 -23.55 -32.12 9.08
C ARG A 34 -22.71 -33.24 9.68
N ARG A 35 -22.85 -34.45 9.10
CA ARG A 35 -21.97 -35.61 9.36
C ARG A 35 -20.52 -35.15 9.25
N ARG A 36 -19.66 -35.65 10.16
CA ARG A 36 -18.23 -35.37 10.20
C ARG A 36 -17.62 -35.57 8.81
N ALA A 37 -17.34 -34.47 8.13
CA ALA A 37 -16.32 -34.40 7.09
C ALA A 37 -15.14 -33.67 7.72
N ALA A 38 -13.94 -34.13 7.38
CA ALA A 38 -12.67 -33.79 7.98
C ALA A 38 -12.52 -32.29 8.29
N ALA A 39 -11.93 -32.00 9.45
CA ALA A 39 -11.53 -30.65 9.83
C ALA A 39 -10.73 -30.04 8.68
N SER A 40 -11.29 -29.01 8.03
CA SER A 40 -10.55 -28.21 7.07
C SER A 40 -9.59 -27.31 7.85
N SER A 41 -8.49 -27.90 8.32
CA SER A 41 -7.26 -27.20 8.71
C SER A 41 -6.56 -26.66 7.45
N GLY A 42 -7.33 -25.95 6.61
CA GLY A 42 -6.80 -25.19 5.49
C GLY A 42 -6.19 -23.93 6.07
N LYS A 43 -4.92 -23.68 5.75
CA LYS A 43 -4.26 -22.41 6.02
C LYS A 43 -5.17 -21.29 5.50
N PRO A 44 -5.34 -20.17 6.23
CA PRO A 44 -6.12 -19.06 5.72
C PRO A 44 -5.48 -18.60 4.40
N GLY A 45 -6.27 -18.20 3.41
CA GLY A 45 -5.82 -17.95 2.03
C GLY A 45 -4.72 -16.90 1.87
N TRP A 46 -4.38 -16.16 2.92
CA TRP A 46 -3.28 -15.20 2.98
C TRP A 46 -1.95 -15.78 3.53
N LYS A 47 -1.97 -16.98 4.12
CA LYS A 47 -0.75 -17.72 4.51
C LYS A 47 -0.41 -18.70 3.39
N SER A 48 0.13 -18.18 2.30
CA SER A 48 0.91 -18.95 1.35
C SER A 48 2.15 -19.50 2.06
N GLY A 49 2.45 -20.77 1.79
CA GLY A 49 3.64 -21.42 2.31
C GLY A 49 4.87 -20.85 1.62
N SER A 50 5.92 -20.61 2.40
CA SER A 50 7.26 -20.28 1.96
C SER A 50 7.66 -21.12 0.75
N VAL A 51 7.80 -20.45 -0.40
CA VAL A 51 8.82 -20.54 -1.47
C VAL A 51 8.25 -19.91 -2.77
N HIS A 52 6.93 -19.87 -2.94
CA HIS A 52 6.26 -19.21 -4.07
C HIS A 52 4.98 -18.51 -3.58
N ASP A 53 5.11 -17.26 -3.14
CA ASP A 53 3.96 -16.40 -2.86
C ASP A 53 3.34 -16.00 -4.20
N GLY A 54 2.45 -16.86 -4.70
CA GLY A 54 1.64 -16.66 -5.90
C GLY A 54 0.62 -15.55 -5.70
N ILE A 55 1.09 -14.30 -5.66
CA ILE A 55 0.41 -13.31 -6.45
C ILE A 55 0.66 -13.76 -7.89
N ASP A 56 -0.39 -14.05 -8.64
CA ASP A 56 -0.34 -14.24 -10.10
C ASP A 56 -0.04 -12.89 -10.76
N LEU A 57 1.04 -12.26 -10.28
CA LEU A 57 1.68 -11.16 -10.93
C LEU A 57 2.37 -11.85 -12.11
N PRO A 58 2.02 -11.52 -13.37
CA PRO A 58 2.70 -12.11 -14.51
C PRO A 58 4.20 -11.97 -14.29
N ASP A 59 4.86 -13.11 -14.16
CA ASP A 59 6.29 -13.19 -13.89
C ASP A 59 7.02 -12.46 -15.03
N GLU A 60 7.65 -11.34 -14.67
CA GLU A 60 8.66 -10.61 -15.44
C GLU A 60 8.24 -9.80 -16.69
N ASP A 61 7.01 -9.92 -17.22
CA ASP A 61 6.60 -9.24 -18.48
C ASP A 61 5.69 -8.00 -18.31
N PHE A 62 5.62 -7.39 -17.12
CA PHE A 62 4.88 -6.12 -16.97
C PHE A 62 5.67 -4.93 -17.52
N ASP A 63 5.36 -4.50 -18.75
CA ASP A 63 5.92 -3.30 -19.36
C ASP A 63 5.32 -2.03 -18.70
N TYR A 64 6.01 -1.56 -17.67
CA TYR A 64 5.66 -0.34 -16.94
C TYR A 64 5.60 0.88 -17.87
N ASP A 65 6.50 0.99 -18.85
CA ASP A 65 6.55 2.12 -19.77
C ASP A 65 5.35 2.12 -20.73
N ALA A 66 4.95 0.94 -21.24
CA ALA A 66 3.75 0.79 -22.07
C ALA A 66 2.46 1.05 -21.29
N TYR A 67 2.36 0.58 -20.04
CA TYR A 67 1.24 0.89 -19.16
C TYR A 67 1.13 2.39 -18.90
N VAL A 68 2.25 3.03 -18.55
CA VAL A 68 2.28 4.48 -18.29
C VAL A 68 1.93 5.27 -19.54
N ALA A 69 2.45 4.88 -20.70
CA ALA A 69 2.14 5.53 -21.97
C ALA A 69 0.65 5.39 -22.36
N ARG A 70 0.02 4.23 -22.08
CA ARG A 70 -1.40 3.98 -22.35
C ARG A 70 -2.32 4.76 -21.41
N GLU A 71 -2.05 4.75 -20.11
CA GLU A 71 -2.95 5.30 -19.10
C GLU A 71 -2.71 6.79 -18.82
N PHE A 72 -1.45 7.23 -18.81
CA PHE A 72 -1.07 8.60 -18.44
C PHE A 72 -0.56 9.43 -19.62
N GLY A 73 -0.26 8.79 -20.75
CA GLY A 73 0.25 9.43 -21.96
C GLY A 73 1.76 9.71 -21.94
N ILE A 74 2.33 9.95 -23.11
CA ILE A 74 3.77 10.24 -23.33
C ILE A 74 4.05 11.72 -23.06
N LYS A 75 3.69 12.25 -21.89
CA LYS A 75 4.18 13.57 -21.50
C LYS A 75 5.54 13.36 -20.87
N PRO A 76 6.67 13.68 -21.55
CA PRO A 76 7.98 13.58 -20.93
C PRO A 76 7.94 14.41 -19.65
N HIS A 77 8.50 13.87 -18.58
CA HIS A 77 8.69 14.63 -17.34
C HIS A 77 9.35 15.94 -17.72
N LYS A 78 8.61 17.05 -17.58
CA LYS A 78 9.13 18.37 -17.94
C LYS A 78 10.32 18.58 -17.04
N ARG A 79 11.54 18.60 -17.60
CA ARG A 79 12.74 18.92 -16.81
C ARG A 79 12.49 20.30 -16.22
N ILE A 80 12.23 20.35 -14.92
CA ILE A 80 12.09 21.60 -14.18
C ILE A 80 13.51 22.13 -14.04
N GLY A 81 13.96 22.85 -15.07
CA GLY A 81 15.22 23.56 -15.02
C GLY A 81 15.12 24.72 -14.03
N ILE A 82 16.18 24.94 -13.26
CA ILE A 82 16.32 26.16 -12.46
C ILE A 82 16.38 27.35 -13.41
N ALA A 83 15.51 28.33 -13.20
CA ALA A 83 15.48 29.54 -14.01
C ALA A 83 16.77 30.35 -13.83
N TRP A 84 17.22 31.01 -14.90
CA TRP A 84 18.50 31.74 -14.95
C TRP A 84 18.66 32.79 -13.83
N TYR A 85 17.57 33.41 -13.37
CA TYR A 85 17.62 34.42 -12.31
C TYR A 85 18.03 33.82 -10.96
N TRP A 86 17.72 32.54 -10.69
CA TRP A 86 18.17 31.85 -9.47
C TRP A 86 19.69 31.66 -9.44
N TRP A 87 20.32 31.49 -10.60
CA TRP A 87 21.78 31.50 -10.70
C TRP A 87 22.37 32.86 -10.34
N VAL A 88 21.75 33.95 -10.81
CA VAL A 88 22.15 35.32 -10.45
C VAL A 88 21.99 35.56 -8.95
N THR A 89 20.87 35.14 -8.36
CA THR A 89 20.64 35.25 -6.91
C THR A 89 21.67 34.47 -6.11
N ALA A 90 22.02 33.25 -6.53
CA ALA A 90 23.05 32.45 -5.88
C ALA A 90 24.42 33.14 -5.93
N ILE A 91 24.83 33.67 -7.10
CA ILE A 91 26.09 34.41 -7.25
C ILE A 91 26.10 35.67 -6.38
N ALA A 92 24.99 36.42 -6.34
CA ALA A 92 24.87 37.62 -5.51
C ALA A 92 25.00 37.31 -4.01
N LEU A 93 24.33 36.26 -3.53
CA LEU A 93 24.41 35.82 -2.13
C LEU A 93 25.85 35.41 -1.76
N VAL A 94 26.51 34.62 -2.62
CA VAL A 94 27.90 34.21 -2.40
C VAL A 94 28.82 35.43 -2.36
N GLY A 95 28.65 36.38 -3.28
CA GLY A 95 29.42 37.63 -3.31
C GLY A 95 29.25 38.46 -2.04
N LEU A 96 28.03 38.57 -1.52
CA LEU A 96 27.73 39.27 -0.27
C LEU A 96 28.36 38.58 0.95
N MET A 97 28.32 37.24 1.02
CA MET A 97 28.96 36.51 2.10
C MET A 97 30.48 36.69 2.08
N VAL A 98 31.10 36.58 0.90
CA VAL A 98 32.55 36.77 0.74
C VAL A 98 32.94 38.21 1.09
N TRP A 99 32.17 39.19 0.63
CA TRP A 99 32.40 40.59 0.95
C TRP A 99 32.27 40.88 2.45
N GLY A 100 31.26 40.30 3.12
CA GLY A 100 31.08 40.43 4.56
C GLY A 100 32.16 39.75 5.39
N VAL A 101 32.79 38.67 4.89
CA VAL A 101 33.91 37.99 5.57
C VAL A 101 35.24 38.70 5.37
N LEU A 102 35.43 39.37 4.23
CA LEU A 102 36.65 40.11 3.88
C LEU A 102 36.70 41.53 4.45
N ARG A 103 35.63 42.00 5.10
CA ARG A 103 35.50 43.33 5.68
C ARG A 103 35.49 43.27 7.20
#